data_AF-A0A2R7Z0K5-F1
#
_entry.id   AF-A0A2R7Z0K5-F1
#
_cell.length_a   1.000
_cell.length_b   1.000
_cell.length_c   1.000
_cell.angle_alpha   90.00
_cell.angle_beta   90.00
_cell.angle_gamma   90.00
#
_symmetry.space_group_name_H-M   'P 1'
#
loop_
_entity.id
_entity.type
_entity.pdbx_description
1 polymer ?
#
loop_
_entity_poly.entity_id
_entity_poly.type
_entity_poly.pdbx_seq_one_letter_code
_entity_poly.pdbx_strand_id
1 'polypeptide(L)' 'MTSPGESPILRVVNADATPEEIAALVAVFSALGSSSEPAPRRRTPAWSAPARLVRRPVAHGPSGWRASGLPR' A
#
# COMPACT_ATOMS: atom_id res chain seq x y z
N MET A 1 14.09 29.12 9.25
CA MET A 1 15.40 28.96 8.59
C MET A 1 15.26 27.79 7.62
N THR A 2 14.97 28.07 6.35
CA THR A 2 14.93 27.05 5.29
C THR A 2 16.37 26.77 4.88
N SER A 3 16.81 25.51 4.95
CA SER A 3 18.18 25.12 4.60
C SER A 3 18.46 25.44 3.12
N PRO A 4 19.55 26.15 2.79
CA PRO A 4 19.94 26.38 1.40
C PRO A 4 20.63 25.12 0.87
N GLY A 5 19.98 24.37 -0.03
CA GLY A 5 20.59 23.20 -0.66
C GLY A 5 19.65 22.33 -1.50
N GLU A 6 18.34 22.35 -1.25
CA GLU A 6 17.39 21.59 -2.05
C GLU A 6 16.72 22.49 -3.09
N SER A 7 17.14 22.35 -4.35
CA SER A 7 16.40 22.95 -5.45
C SER A 7 15.06 22.24 -5.59
N PRO A 8 13.94 22.96 -5.71
CA PRO A 8 12.62 22.34 -5.79
C PRO A 8 12.51 21.49 -7.06
N ILE A 9 11.97 20.28 -6.93
CA ILE A 9 11.76 19.32 -8.04
C ILE A 9 10.78 19.89 -9.06
N LEU A 10 9.84 20.74 -8.63
CA LEU A 10 8.88 21.45 -9.47
C LEU A 10 8.83 22.93 -9.07
N ARG A 11 8.84 23.81 -10.07
CA ARG A 11 8.68 25.26 -9.88
C ARG A 11 7.44 25.74 -10.62
N VAL A 12 6.54 26.39 -9.90
CA VAL A 12 5.38 27.06 -10.48
C VAL A 12 5.87 28.33 -11.18
N VAL A 13 5.67 28.42 -12.50
CA VAL A 13 6.10 29.57 -13.33
C VAL A 13 4.96 30.55 -13.56
N ASN A 14 3.72 30.07 -13.59
CA ASN A 14 2.51 30.88 -13.70
C ASN A 14 1.51 30.43 -12.61
N ALA A 15 1.00 31.39 -11.84
CA ALA A 15 0.01 31.13 -10.78
C ALA A 15 -1.43 31.05 -11.33
N ASP A 16 -1.69 31.66 -12.49
CA ASP A 16 -3.00 31.74 -13.13
C ASP A 16 -3.12 30.70 -14.25
N ALA A 17 -2.96 29.43 -13.91
CA ALA A 17 -3.21 28.32 -14.84
C ALA A 17 -4.72 28.16 -15.07
N THR A 18 -5.10 27.95 -16.33
CA THR A 18 -6.48 27.64 -16.70
C THR A 18 -6.90 26.26 -16.18
N PRO A 19 -8.20 26.01 -15.95
CA PRO A 19 -8.68 24.68 -15.55
C PRO A 19 -8.23 23.56 -16.50
N GLU A 20 -8.17 23.83 -17.80
CA GLU A 20 -7.73 22.90 -18.84
C GLU A 20 -6.24 22.53 -18.68
N GLU A 21 -5.38 23.51 -18.38
CA GLU A 21 -3.95 23.28 -18.14
C GLU A 21 -3.73 22.45 -16.87
N ILE A 22 -4.49 22.74 -15.80
CA ILE A 22 -4.46 21.93 -14.58
C ILE A 22 -4.88 20.48 -14.89
N ALA A 23 -5.94 20.29 -15.67
CA ALA A 23 -6.40 18.96 -16.07
C ALA A 23 -5.34 18.20 -16.87
N ALA A 24 -4.65 18.86 -17.80
CA ALA A 24 -3.57 18.26 -18.58
C ALA A 24 -2.41 17.79 -17.68
N LEU A 25 -1.99 18.60 -16.70
CA LEU A 25 -0.95 18.23 -15.75
C LEU A 25 -1.36 17.01 -14.91
N VAL A 26 -2.58 17.00 -14.37
CA VAL A 26 -3.10 15.86 -13.59
C VAL A 26 -3.15 14.59 -14.44
N ALA A 27 -3.58 14.69 -15.71
CA ALA A 27 -3.65 13.56 -16.62
C ALA A 27 -2.27 12.93 -16.87
N VAL A 28 -1.25 13.77 -17.12
CA VAL A 28 0.14 13.30 -17.32
C VAL A 28 0.67 12.63 -16.05
N PHE A 29 0.54 13.25 -14.88
CA PHE A 29 1.03 12.66 -13.63
C PHE A 29 0.30 11.36 -13.25
N SER A 30 -1.00 11.28 -13.54
CA SER A 30 -1.79 10.06 -13.33
C SER A 30 -1.34 8.94 -14.27
N ALA A 31 -1.01 9.25 -15.52
CA ALA A 31 -0.50 8.28 -16.48
C ALA A 31 0.89 7.74 -16.08
N LEU A 32 1.77 8.60 -15.56
CA LEU A 32 3.10 8.19 -15.08
C LEU A 32 3.03 7.23 -13.88
N GLY A 33 2.04 7.38 -12.99
CA GLY A 33 1.79 6.48 -11.86
C GLY A 33 1.05 5.19 -12.24
N SER A 34 0.48 5.11 -13.44
CA SER A 34 -0.28 3.96 -13.94
C SER A 34 0.61 2.95 -14.67
N SER A 35 1.80 2.67 -14.13
CA SER A 35 2.51 1.45 -14.52
C SER A 35 1.57 0.28 -14.27
N SER A 36 1.17 -0.41 -15.35
CA SER A 36 0.36 -1.62 -15.32
C SER A 36 1.21 -2.78 -14.80
N GLU A 37 1.82 -2.60 -13.64
CA GLU A 37 2.40 -3.73 -12.93
C GLU A 37 1.22 -4.57 -12.45
N PRO A 38 1.21 -5.88 -12.77
CA PRO A 38 0.14 -6.75 -12.33
C PRO A 38 0.01 -6.60 -10.81
N ALA A 39 -1.17 -6.20 -10.37
CA ALA A 39 -1.44 -5.98 -8.95
C ALA A 39 -0.91 -7.19 -8.18
N PRO A 40 -0.09 -6.98 -7.14
CA PRO A 40 0.50 -8.08 -6.41
C PRO A 40 -0.63 -9.00 -5.96
N ARG A 41 -0.46 -10.32 -6.19
CA ARG A 41 -1.45 -11.32 -5.78
C ARG A 41 -1.83 -11.02 -4.34
N ARG A 42 -3.08 -10.61 -4.11
CA ARG A 42 -3.56 -10.25 -2.78
C ARG A 42 -3.44 -11.49 -1.91
N ARG A 43 -2.47 -11.47 -1.00
CA ARG A 43 -2.30 -12.56 -0.02
C ARG A 43 -3.51 -12.49 0.92
N THR A 44 -4.22 -13.60 1.05
CA THR A 44 -5.21 -13.74 2.12
C THR A 44 -4.47 -13.58 3.44
N PRO A 45 -4.81 -12.60 4.28
CA PRO A 45 -4.11 -12.44 5.53
C PRO A 45 -4.39 -13.66 6.41
N ALA A 46 -3.43 -14.04 7.24
CA ALA A 46 -3.51 -15.29 8.02
C ALA A 46 -4.75 -15.38 8.92
N TRP A 47 -5.34 -14.24 9.30
CA TRP A 47 -6.58 -14.15 10.06
C TRP A 47 -7.84 -14.49 9.24
N SER A 48 -7.83 -14.31 7.91
CA SER A 48 -8.94 -14.66 7.01
C SER A 48 -8.78 -16.04 6.35
N ALA A 49 -7.82 -16.86 6.78
CA ALA A 49 -7.57 -18.16 6.17
C ALA A 49 -8.79 -19.10 6.35
N PRO A 50 -9.30 -19.76 5.28
CA PRO A 50 -10.47 -20.64 5.38
C PRO A 50 -10.32 -21.78 6.39
N ALA A 51 -9.08 -22.24 6.65
CA ALA A 51 -8.78 -23.24 7.69
C ALA A 51 -9.18 -22.80 9.12
N ARG A 52 -9.45 -21.50 9.35
CA ARG A 52 -9.98 -20.97 10.61
C ARG A 52 -11.50 -21.02 10.72
N LEU A 53 -12.23 -21.28 9.63
CA LEU A 53 -13.68 -21.46 9.64
C LEU A 53 -14.10 -22.78 10.29
N VAL A 54 -13.16 -23.73 10.39
CA VAL A 54 -13.37 -25.04 11.00
C VAL A 54 -12.49 -25.20 12.23
N ARG A 55 -13.03 -25.83 13.28
CA ARG A 55 -12.27 -26.11 14.50
C ARG A 55 -11.20 -27.18 14.23
N ARG A 56 -9.92 -26.83 14.41
CA ARG A 56 -8.82 -27.80 14.40
C ARG A 56 -8.62 -28.41 15.80
N PRO A 57 -8.18 -29.67 15.92
CA PRO A 57 -7.77 -30.23 17.21
C PRO A 57 -6.69 -29.40 17.88
N VAL A 58 -6.82 -29.22 19.20
CA VAL A 58 -5.80 -28.57 20.03
C VAL A 58 -4.78 -29.63 20.41
N ALA A 59 -3.49 -29.36 20.18
CA ALA A 59 -2.43 -30.27 20.57
C ALA A 59 -2.24 -30.22 22.10
N HIS A 60 -2.32 -31.37 22.75
CA HIS A 60 -1.94 -31.53 24.15
C HIS A 60 -0.43 -31.78 24.24
N GLY A 61 0.25 -31.13 25.18
CA GLY A 61 1.67 -31.31 25.41
C GLY A 61 2.41 -30.01 25.76
N PRO A 62 3.71 -30.10 26.09
CA PRO A 62 4.53 -28.93 26.38
C PRO A 62 4.41 -27.92 25.24
N SER A 63 4.19 -26.64 25.58
CA SER A 63 3.93 -25.52 24.65
C SER A 63 2.59 -25.50 23.91
N GLY A 64 1.70 -26.49 24.06
CA GLY A 64 0.43 -26.56 23.33
C GLY A 64 -0.47 -25.32 23.52
N TRP A 65 -0.51 -24.76 24.74
CA TRP A 65 -1.22 -23.50 25.01
C TRP A 65 -0.59 -22.29 24.29
N ARG A 66 0.75 -22.18 24.31
CA ARG A 66 1.47 -21.08 23.63
C ARG A 66 1.31 -21.14 22.12
N ALA A 67 1.32 -22.34 21.53
CA ALA A 67 1.15 -22.55 20.10
C ALA A 67 -0.29 -22.28 19.60
N SER A 68 -1.28 -22.18 20.50
CA SER A 68 -2.69 -22.00 20.12
C SER A 68 -3.00 -20.64 19.47
N GLY A 69 -2.24 -19.59 19.82
CA GLY A 69 -2.46 -18.21 19.37
C GLY A 69 -1.58 -17.76 18.19
N LEU A 70 -0.61 -18.58 17.77
CA LEU A 70 0.32 -18.22 16.70
C LEU A 70 -0.26 -18.52 15.31
N PRO A 71 0.08 -17.73 14.28
CA PRO A 71 -0.21 -18.08 12.89
C PRO A 71 0.38 -19.46 12.55
N ARG A 72 -0.39 -20.29 11.84
CA ARG A 72 0.12 -21.48 11.15
C ARG A 72 0.20 -21.21 9.66
#